data_AF-A0A3M4SZJ4-F1
#
_entry.id   AF-A0A3M4SZJ4-F1
#
_cell.length_a   1.000
_cell.length_b   1.000
_cell.length_c   1.000
_cell.angle_alpha   90.00
_cell.angle_beta   90.00
_cell.angle_gamma   90.00
#
_symmetry.space_group_name_H-M   'P 1'
#
loop_
_entity.id
_entity.type
_entity.pdbx_description
1 polymer ?
#
loop_
_entity_poly.entity_id
_entity_poly.type
_entity_poly.pdbx_seq_one_letter_code
_entity_poly.pdbx_strand_id
1 'polypeptide(L)'
;MSSVYELDSIVSAFSEAQAFEIAQGIHHLFDQPLKDDVVRLADKVQGYLHPLQARDRIDGWIAHANSQAACMENCDKVVLSLFDTSGEWSRPWEEAGYQVYRFDIQDNPDLGDVNNFNVEFFTEWFADFYGQDVFAILAACPCTDFARSGCRDFRSKDLYGRTMASVELVHQTICHRHCKNDPLTPT
;
A
#
# COMPACT_ATOMS: atom_id res chain seq x y z
N MET A 1 15.52 46.25 7.12
CA MET A 1 14.10 46.13 6.71
C MET A 1 13.88 45.42 5.38
N SER A 2 14.93 45.11 4.58
CA SER A 2 14.76 44.46 3.25
C SER A 2 14.55 42.94 3.27
N SER A 3 15.08 42.23 4.28
CA SER A 3 15.13 40.75 4.27
C SER A 3 13.82 40.05 4.70
N VAL A 4 12.90 40.77 5.34
CA VAL A 4 11.61 40.19 5.78
C VAL A 4 10.63 40.11 4.61
N TYR A 5 10.58 41.16 3.79
CA TYR A 5 9.77 41.19 2.56
C TYR A 5 10.21 40.16 1.52
N GLU A 6 11.51 39.86 1.47
CA GLU A 6 12.08 38.85 0.59
C GLU A 6 11.68 37.42 1.03
N LEU A 7 11.65 37.16 2.34
CA LEU A 7 11.14 35.90 2.89
C LEU A 7 9.66 35.71 2.61
N ASP A 8 8.84 36.74 2.87
CA ASP A 8 7.38 36.66 2.66
C ASP A 8 7.04 36.42 1.19
N SER A 9 7.79 37.02 0.26
CA SER A 9 7.64 36.78 -1.17
C SER A 9 7.99 35.35 -1.57
N ILE A 10 9.04 34.76 -0.99
CA ILE A 10 9.44 33.37 -1.26
C ILE A 10 8.41 32.40 -0.71
N VAL A 11 7.91 32.64 0.51
CA VAL A 11 6.88 31.81 1.14
C VAL A 11 5.57 31.84 0.35
N SER A 12 5.16 33.02 -0.16
CA SER A 12 3.98 33.14 -1.02
C SER A 12 4.14 32.34 -2.32
N ALA A 13 5.27 32.51 -3.01
CA ALA A 13 5.55 31.80 -4.25
C ALA A 13 5.56 30.27 -4.05
N PHE A 14 6.10 29.79 -2.92
CA PHE A 14 6.12 28.36 -2.59
C PHE A 14 4.70 27.83 -2.29
N SER A 15 3.89 28.61 -1.58
CA SER A 15 2.49 28.25 -1.27
C SER A 15 1.62 28.20 -2.54
N GLU A 16 1.83 29.15 -3.47
CA GLU A 16 1.14 29.17 -4.77
C GLU A 16 1.53 27.99 -5.66
N ALA A 17 2.82 27.61 -5.68
CA ALA A 17 3.29 26.44 -6.39
C ALA A 17 2.69 25.14 -5.81
N GLN A 18 2.67 25.00 -4.48
CA GLN A 18 2.06 23.83 -3.83
C GLN A 18 0.54 23.75 -4.09
N ALA A 19 -0.16 24.88 -4.09
CA ALA A 19 -1.59 24.92 -4.41
C ALA A 19 -1.86 24.51 -5.87
N PHE A 20 -0.97 24.88 -6.79
CA PHE A 20 -1.02 24.45 -8.18
C PHE A 20 -0.80 22.94 -8.31
N GLU A 21 0.20 22.38 -7.62
CA GLU A 21 0.50 20.94 -7.63
C GLU A 21 -0.69 20.12 -7.12
N ILE A 22 -1.31 20.53 -6.00
CA ILE A 22 -2.54 19.92 -5.47
C ILE A 22 -3.67 19.98 -6.50
N ALA A 23 -3.86 21.11 -7.19
CA ALA A 23 -4.89 21.27 -8.21
C ALA A 23 -4.65 20.39 -9.45
N GLN A 24 -3.40 20.07 -9.76
CA GLN A 24 -3.02 19.12 -10.81
C GLN A 24 -3.09 17.65 -10.37
N GLY A 25 -3.50 17.38 -9.12
CA GLY A 25 -3.56 16.03 -8.57
C GLY A 25 -2.18 15.41 -8.33
N ILE A 26 -1.13 16.23 -8.26
CA ILE A 26 0.19 15.80 -7.82
C ILE A 26 0.07 15.50 -6.32
N HIS A 27 0.35 14.25 -5.95
CA HIS A 27 0.23 13.80 -4.57
C HIS A 27 1.58 13.93 -3.85
N HIS A 28 1.53 14.42 -2.63
CA HIS A 28 2.69 14.66 -1.76
C HIS A 28 2.88 13.52 -0.75
N LEU A 29 2.66 12.28 -1.19
CA LEU A 29 2.63 11.11 -0.31
C LEU A 29 3.94 10.91 0.47
N PHE A 30 5.07 11.34 -0.11
CA PHE A 30 6.41 11.18 0.46
C PHE A 30 6.96 12.43 1.15
N ASP A 31 6.18 13.52 1.17
CA ASP A 31 6.58 14.73 1.87
C ASP A 31 6.51 14.52 3.39
N GLN A 32 7.31 15.29 4.13
CA GLN A 32 7.24 15.24 5.58
C GLN A 32 5.86 15.74 6.05
N PRO A 33 5.14 14.98 6.90
CA PRO A 33 3.82 15.39 7.36
C PRO A 33 3.89 16.70 8.14
N LEU A 34 2.90 17.57 7.95
CA LEU A 34 2.75 18.77 8.77
C LEU A 34 2.45 18.37 10.21
N LYS A 35 2.70 19.29 11.15
CA LYS A 35 2.45 19.04 12.57
C LYS A 35 1.00 18.62 12.84
N ASP A 36 0.06 19.20 12.11
CA ASP A 36 -1.38 18.93 12.26
C ASP A 36 -1.81 17.62 11.57
N ASP A 37 -0.98 17.07 10.67
CA ASP A 37 -1.19 15.74 10.07
C ASP A 37 -0.78 14.60 11.03
N VAL A 38 0.06 14.92 12.04
CA VAL A 38 0.57 13.93 13.00
C VAL A 38 -0.53 13.55 14.00
N VAL A 39 -1.22 12.46 13.70
CA VAL A 39 -2.17 11.83 14.62
C VAL A 39 -1.45 10.99 15.67
N ARG A 40 -1.54 11.37 16.94
CA ARG A 40 -1.09 10.52 18.05
C ARG A 40 -2.21 9.61 18.50
N LEU A 41 -1.99 8.30 18.36
CA LEU A 41 -2.98 7.28 18.72
C LEU A 41 -3.45 7.40 20.17
N ALA A 42 -2.54 7.73 21.09
CA ALA A 42 -2.89 7.94 22.51
C ALA A 42 -4.01 8.97 22.72
N ASP A 43 -4.07 9.99 21.85
CA ASP A 43 -5.07 11.06 21.94
C ASP A 43 -6.42 10.66 21.32
N LYS A 44 -6.44 9.58 20.52
CA LYS A 44 -7.63 9.06 19.83
C LYS A 44 -8.20 7.77 20.44
N VAL A 45 -7.48 7.10 21.34
CA VAL A 45 -7.97 5.86 21.96
C VAL A 45 -9.11 6.21 22.93
N GLN A 46 -10.33 5.89 22.52
CA GLN A 46 -11.51 5.96 23.38
C GLN A 46 -11.83 4.57 23.92
N GLY A 47 -11.31 4.26 25.10
CA GLY A 47 -11.60 3.02 25.82
C GLY A 47 -10.94 1.75 25.24
N TYR A 48 -11.07 0.65 25.97
CA TYR A 48 -10.60 -0.67 25.57
C TYR A 48 -11.79 -1.64 25.53
N LEU A 49 -11.81 -2.51 24.53
CA LEU A 49 -12.76 -3.64 24.49
C LEU A 49 -12.28 -4.74 25.44
N HIS A 50 -13.20 -5.31 26.22
CA HIS A 50 -12.91 -6.52 26.98
C HIS A 50 -12.67 -7.69 25.99
N PRO A 51 -11.77 -8.66 26.27
CA PRO A 51 -11.45 -9.74 25.34
C PRO A 51 -12.67 -10.52 24.79
N LEU A 52 -13.69 -10.73 25.62
CA LEU A 52 -14.95 -11.36 25.18
C LEU A 52 -15.70 -10.50 24.16
N GLN A 53 -15.83 -9.20 24.41
CA GLN A 53 -16.49 -8.27 23.47
C GLN A 53 -15.70 -8.13 22.17
N ALA A 54 -14.36 -8.17 22.25
CA ALA A 54 -13.50 -8.20 21.07
C ALA A 54 -13.72 -9.48 20.25
N ARG A 55 -13.85 -10.63 20.92
CA ARG A 55 -14.17 -11.91 20.28
C ARG A 55 -15.52 -11.85 19.56
N ASP A 56 -16.58 -11.43 20.26
CA ASP A 56 -17.92 -11.32 19.69
C ASP A 56 -17.92 -10.43 18.43
N ARG A 57 -17.12 -9.36 18.44
CA ARG A 57 -16.98 -8.46 17.29
C ARG A 57 -16.25 -9.13 16.11
N ILE A 58 -15.19 -9.88 16.38
CA ILE A 58 -14.45 -10.65 15.37
C ILE A 58 -15.37 -11.71 14.76
N ASP A 59 -16.12 -12.44 15.58
CA ASP A 59 -17.05 -13.47 15.14
C ASP A 59 -18.15 -12.87 14.24
N GLY A 60 -18.61 -11.66 14.55
CA GLY A 60 -19.52 -10.90 13.68
C GLY A 60 -18.92 -10.55 12.32
N TRP A 61 -17.63 -10.17 12.26
CA TRP A 61 -16.95 -9.91 10.98
C TRP A 61 -16.78 -11.18 10.16
N ILE A 62 -16.41 -12.30 10.79
CA ILE A 62 -16.29 -13.61 10.13
C ILE A 62 -17.65 -14.05 9.57
N ALA A 63 -18.73 -13.93 10.36
CA ALA A 63 -20.07 -14.26 9.90
C ALA A 63 -20.50 -13.39 8.71
N HIS A 64 -20.14 -12.11 8.70
CA HIS A 64 -20.42 -11.23 7.58
C HIS A 64 -19.66 -11.64 6.32
N ALA A 65 -18.35 -11.91 6.40
CA ALA A 65 -17.56 -12.41 5.27
C ALA A 65 -18.18 -13.68 4.69
N ASN A 66 -18.47 -14.67 5.54
CA ASN A 66 -19.12 -15.92 5.11
C ASN A 66 -20.48 -15.70 4.43
N SER A 67 -21.25 -14.69 4.88
CA SER A 67 -22.53 -14.35 4.24
C SER A 67 -22.35 -13.79 2.83
N GLN A 68 -21.32 -12.98 2.59
CA GLN A 68 -21.00 -12.46 1.26
C GLN A 68 -20.63 -13.61 0.30
N ALA A 69 -19.84 -14.57 0.78
CA ALA A 69 -19.48 -15.76 0.01
C ALA A 69 -20.72 -16.63 -0.31
N ALA A 70 -21.58 -16.88 0.68
CA ALA A 70 -22.81 -17.65 0.49
C ALA A 70 -23.76 -17.01 -0.54
N CYS A 71 -23.76 -15.68 -0.62
CA CYS A 71 -24.54 -14.90 -1.58
C CYS A 71 -23.78 -14.63 -2.90
N MET A 72 -22.55 -15.13 -3.05
CA MET A 72 -21.69 -14.93 -4.22
C MET A 72 -21.47 -13.44 -4.58
N GLU A 73 -21.46 -12.55 -3.58
CA GLU A 73 -21.42 -11.08 -3.79
C GLU A 73 -20.11 -10.57 -4.41
N ASN A 74 -19.05 -11.38 -4.36
CA ASN A 74 -17.69 -11.01 -4.76
C ASN A 74 -17.08 -11.95 -5.80
N CYS A 75 -17.88 -12.81 -6.43
CA CYS A 75 -17.38 -13.86 -7.33
C CYS A 75 -16.76 -13.33 -8.64
N ASP A 76 -17.00 -12.07 -8.98
CA ASP A 76 -16.46 -11.34 -10.12
C ASP A 76 -15.30 -10.40 -9.76
N LYS A 77 -14.86 -10.41 -8.49
CA LYS A 77 -13.84 -9.50 -7.96
C LYS A 77 -12.57 -10.24 -7.61
N VAL A 78 -11.45 -9.58 -7.92
CA VAL A 78 -10.11 -10.08 -7.70
C VAL A 78 -9.41 -9.29 -6.59
N VAL A 79 -8.66 -9.99 -5.75
CA VAL A 79 -7.75 -9.40 -4.77
C VAL A 79 -6.34 -9.91 -5.02
N LEU A 80 -5.39 -8.99 -5.15
CA LEU A 80 -3.97 -9.32 -5.25
C LEU A 80 -3.35 -9.21 -3.84
N SER A 81 -2.70 -10.27 -3.37
CA SER A 81 -2.02 -10.29 -2.07
C SER A 81 -0.52 -10.43 -2.27
N LEU A 82 0.22 -9.36 -2.01
CA LEU A 82 1.65 -9.26 -2.24
C LEU A 82 2.40 -9.48 -0.92
N PHE A 83 3.47 -10.27 -0.98
CA PHE A 83 4.29 -10.67 0.17
C PHE A 83 3.51 -11.46 1.22
N ASP A 84 2.60 -12.34 0.79
CA ASP A 84 1.67 -13.07 1.67
C ASP A 84 1.93 -14.58 1.69
N THR A 85 3.10 -14.97 2.20
CA THR A 85 3.52 -16.38 2.33
C THR A 85 2.51 -17.23 3.12
N SER A 86 1.93 -16.66 4.18
CA SER A 86 1.04 -17.40 5.08
C SER A 86 -0.41 -17.51 4.57
N GLY A 87 -0.81 -16.59 3.70
CA GLY A 87 -2.19 -16.41 3.29
C GLY A 87 -3.11 -15.78 4.34
N GLU A 88 -2.65 -15.51 5.57
CA GLU A 88 -3.52 -15.00 6.65
C GLU A 88 -4.03 -13.59 6.37
N TRP A 89 -3.28 -12.76 5.63
CA TRP A 89 -3.73 -11.42 5.25
C TRP A 89 -4.88 -11.47 4.24
N SER A 90 -4.80 -12.40 3.30
CA SER A 90 -5.80 -12.58 2.26
C SER A 90 -6.95 -13.51 2.64
N ARG A 91 -6.79 -14.35 3.67
CA ARG A 91 -7.80 -15.33 4.10
C ARG A 91 -9.21 -14.74 4.29
N PRO A 92 -9.40 -13.57 4.93
CA PRO A 92 -10.74 -12.98 5.07
C PRO A 92 -11.41 -12.64 3.73
N TRP A 93 -10.62 -12.38 2.69
CA TRP A 93 -11.12 -12.08 1.34
C TRP A 93 -11.54 -13.36 0.62
N GLU A 94 -10.76 -14.43 0.74
CA GLU A 94 -11.17 -15.75 0.24
C GLU A 94 -12.45 -16.24 0.93
N GLU A 95 -12.51 -16.11 2.25
CA GLU A 95 -13.69 -16.45 3.05
C GLU A 95 -14.92 -15.60 2.69
N ALA A 96 -14.72 -14.41 2.11
CA ALA A 96 -15.77 -13.56 1.57
C ALA A 96 -16.12 -13.81 0.10
N GLY A 97 -15.49 -14.80 -0.54
CA GLY A 97 -15.81 -15.25 -1.90
C GLY A 97 -15.12 -14.47 -3.02
N TYR A 98 -14.05 -13.73 -2.72
CA TYR A 98 -13.21 -13.09 -3.74
C TYR A 98 -12.27 -14.10 -4.38
N GLN A 99 -11.90 -13.86 -5.64
CA GLN A 99 -10.78 -14.56 -6.26
C GLN A 99 -9.47 -13.93 -5.79
N VAL A 100 -8.67 -14.67 -5.02
CA VAL A 100 -7.40 -14.16 -4.49
C VAL A 100 -6.22 -14.73 -5.27
N TYR A 101 -5.30 -13.87 -5.69
CA TYR A 101 -3.99 -14.25 -6.19
C TYR A 101 -2.92 -13.84 -5.18
N ARG A 102 -2.18 -14.83 -4.67
CA ARG A 102 -1.10 -14.63 -3.70
C ARG A 102 0.25 -14.63 -4.40
N PHE A 103 1.09 -13.69 -4.02
CA PHE A 103 2.40 -13.49 -4.60
C PHE A 103 3.43 -13.39 -3.48
N ASP A 104 4.30 -14.38 -3.37
CA ASP A 104 5.44 -14.35 -2.45
C ASP A 104 6.62 -15.09 -3.09
N ILE A 105 7.79 -14.45 -3.06
CA ILE A 105 9.02 -15.01 -3.64
C ILE A 105 9.46 -16.31 -2.95
N GLN A 106 9.04 -16.53 -1.70
CA GLN A 106 9.33 -17.78 -0.98
C GLN A 106 8.47 -18.94 -1.49
N ASP A 107 7.26 -18.66 -1.97
CA ASP A 107 6.36 -19.67 -2.54
C ASP A 107 6.69 -19.94 -4.01
N ASN A 108 6.92 -18.88 -4.79
CA ASN A 108 7.29 -18.97 -6.19
C ASN A 108 8.26 -17.82 -6.56
N PRO A 109 9.56 -18.10 -6.78
CA PRO A 109 10.54 -17.06 -7.10
C PRO A 109 10.26 -16.29 -8.40
N ASP A 110 9.62 -16.93 -9.39
CA ASP A 110 9.39 -16.32 -10.71
C ASP A 110 8.10 -15.48 -10.71
N LEU A 111 7.03 -16.01 -10.11
CA LEU A 111 5.72 -15.34 -10.07
C LEU A 111 5.55 -14.43 -8.86
N GLY A 112 6.25 -14.70 -7.76
CA GLY A 112 6.12 -13.98 -6.49
C GLY A 112 7.07 -12.79 -6.32
N ASP A 113 7.98 -12.56 -7.27
CA ASP A 113 8.86 -11.39 -7.25
C ASP A 113 8.17 -10.17 -7.85
N VAL A 114 7.82 -9.22 -6.99
CA VAL A 114 7.15 -7.95 -7.36
C VAL A 114 7.99 -7.10 -8.34
N ASN A 115 9.30 -7.31 -8.42
CA ASN A 115 10.12 -6.62 -9.42
C ASN A 115 9.80 -7.06 -10.86
N ASN A 116 9.20 -8.25 -11.04
CA ASN A 116 8.77 -8.74 -12.34
C ASN A 116 7.41 -8.17 -12.76
N PHE A 117 6.72 -7.41 -11.90
CA PHE A 117 5.36 -7.00 -12.16
C PHE A 117 5.30 -5.81 -13.12
N ASN A 118 4.73 -6.06 -14.28
CA ASN A 118 4.40 -5.09 -15.31
C ASN A 118 3.13 -5.57 -16.04
N VAL A 119 2.67 -4.80 -17.03
CA VAL A 119 1.46 -5.13 -17.79
C VAL A 119 1.62 -6.47 -18.49
N GLU A 120 2.76 -6.70 -19.13
CA GLU A 120 3.05 -7.93 -19.87
C GLU A 120 3.00 -9.16 -18.96
N PHE A 121 3.54 -9.07 -17.74
CA PHE A 121 3.49 -10.13 -16.74
C PHE A 121 2.04 -10.52 -16.41
N PHE A 122 1.17 -9.55 -16.13
CA PHE A 122 -0.23 -9.87 -15.80
C PHE A 122 -1.01 -10.38 -17.02
N THR A 123 -0.77 -9.83 -18.21
CA THR A 123 -1.40 -10.30 -19.44
C THR A 123 -0.97 -11.74 -19.78
N GLU A 124 0.32 -12.06 -19.69
CA GLU A 124 0.85 -13.38 -20.08
C GLU A 124 0.49 -14.48 -19.08
N TRP A 125 0.63 -14.19 -17.78
CA TRP A 125 0.48 -15.22 -16.74
C TRP A 125 -0.94 -15.34 -16.21
N PHE A 126 -1.71 -14.27 -16.23
CA PHE A 126 -3.04 -14.22 -15.61
C PHE A 126 -4.15 -13.92 -16.60
N ALA A 127 -3.83 -13.72 -17.90
CA ALA A 127 -4.78 -13.34 -18.94
C ALA A 127 -5.67 -12.16 -18.48
N ASP A 128 -5.04 -11.21 -17.76
CA ASP A 128 -5.64 -10.11 -17.01
C ASP A 128 -6.96 -10.47 -16.34
N PHE A 129 -6.87 -11.56 -15.56
CA PHE A 129 -7.88 -12.07 -14.66
C PHE A 129 -9.21 -12.41 -15.33
N TYR A 130 -9.17 -12.79 -16.61
CA TYR A 130 -10.35 -13.19 -17.38
C TYR A 130 -11.45 -12.10 -17.43
N GLY A 131 -11.05 -10.83 -17.36
CA GLY A 131 -11.96 -9.68 -17.37
C GLY A 131 -12.64 -9.38 -16.03
N GLN A 132 -12.19 -9.99 -14.94
CA GLN A 132 -12.63 -9.66 -13.58
C GLN A 132 -12.01 -8.32 -13.11
N ASP A 133 -12.71 -7.64 -12.19
CA ASP A 133 -12.24 -6.35 -11.67
C ASP A 133 -11.26 -6.54 -10.50
N VAL A 134 -10.11 -5.88 -10.55
CA VAL A 134 -9.16 -5.86 -9.43
C VAL A 134 -9.69 -4.92 -8.36
N PHE A 135 -10.36 -5.50 -7.38
CA PHE A 135 -11.04 -4.77 -6.32
C PHE A 135 -10.08 -4.21 -5.28
N ALA A 136 -9.06 -5.00 -4.90
CA ALA A 136 -8.11 -4.60 -3.87
C ALA A 136 -6.72 -5.19 -4.11
N ILE A 137 -5.72 -4.48 -3.60
CA ILE A 137 -4.33 -4.93 -3.52
C ILE A 137 -3.90 -4.83 -2.06
N LEU A 138 -3.50 -5.97 -1.50
CA LEU A 138 -2.90 -6.07 -0.17
C LEU A 138 -1.39 -6.19 -0.37
N ALA A 139 -0.61 -5.43 0.40
CA ALA A 139 0.84 -5.49 0.33
C ALA A 139 1.47 -5.50 1.72
N ALA A 140 2.10 -6.63 2.06
CA ALA A 140 2.80 -6.83 3.32
C ALA A 140 4.32 -6.75 3.13
N CYS A 141 4.81 -5.64 2.55
CA CYS A 141 6.22 -5.45 2.21
C CYS A 141 7.16 -5.80 3.39
N PRO A 142 8.37 -6.33 3.11
CA PRO A 142 9.32 -6.76 4.13
C PRO A 142 9.64 -5.63 5.10
N CYS A 143 9.13 -5.75 6.33
CA CYS A 143 9.21 -4.69 7.33
C CYS A 143 10.53 -4.70 8.13
N THR A 144 11.39 -5.70 7.95
CA THR A 144 12.69 -5.84 8.62
C THR A 144 13.65 -4.69 8.38
N ASP A 145 13.53 -4.00 7.24
CA ASP A 145 14.34 -2.82 6.91
C ASP A 145 13.71 -1.50 7.36
N PHE A 146 12.45 -1.53 7.81
CA PHE A 146 11.72 -0.34 8.26
C PHE A 146 11.41 -0.34 9.76
N ALA A 147 11.49 -1.51 10.41
CA ALA A 147 11.22 -1.65 11.83
C ALA A 147 12.32 -0.99 12.69
N ARG A 148 11.89 -0.32 13.77
CA ARG A 148 12.79 0.30 14.75
C ARG A 148 13.84 -0.68 15.32
N SER A 149 13.46 -1.95 15.47
CA SER A 149 14.32 -3.03 15.94
C SER A 149 15.53 -3.28 15.02
N GLY A 150 15.39 -3.00 13.71
CA GLY A 150 16.42 -3.13 12.68
C GLY A 150 17.20 -1.85 12.39
N CYS A 151 16.81 -0.69 12.95
CA CYS A 151 17.50 0.60 12.70
C CYS A 151 18.98 0.60 13.09
N ARG A 152 19.37 -0.23 14.07
CA ARG A 152 20.77 -0.36 14.50
C ARG A 152 21.69 -0.87 13.38
N ASP A 153 21.13 -1.58 12.40
CA ASP A 153 21.87 -2.23 11.32
C ASP A 153 21.89 -1.38 10.04
N PHE A 154 21.23 -0.21 10.00
CA PHE A 154 21.15 0.65 8.82
C PHE A 154 22.53 1.01 8.27
N ARG A 155 23.48 1.40 9.13
CA ARG A 155 24.85 1.69 8.68
C ARG A 155 25.49 0.53 7.92
N SER A 156 25.24 -0.71 8.34
CA SER A 156 25.75 -1.89 7.65
C SER A 156 24.98 -2.12 6.34
N LYS A 157 23.65 -2.04 6.38
CA LYS A 157 22.78 -2.25 5.22
C LYS A 157 23.01 -1.22 4.10
N ASP A 158 23.25 0.04 4.46
CA ASP A 158 23.53 1.15 3.54
C ASP A 158 24.83 0.91 2.78
N LEU A 159 25.88 0.41 3.44
CA LEU A 159 27.15 0.07 2.79
C LEU A 159 27.00 -0.99 1.70
N TYR A 160 26.02 -1.88 1.83
CA TYR A 160 25.71 -2.93 0.86
C TYR A 160 24.49 -2.61 -0.02
N GLY A 161 23.95 -1.39 0.04
CA GLY A 161 22.81 -0.94 -0.76
C GLY A 161 21.45 -1.56 -0.41
N ARG A 162 21.37 -2.41 0.63
CA ARG A 162 20.14 -3.13 0.98
C ARG A 162 18.99 -2.22 1.40
N THR A 163 19.29 -1.12 2.09
CA THR A 163 18.27 -0.14 2.46
C THR A 163 17.61 0.48 1.23
N MET A 164 18.41 0.81 0.20
CA MET A 164 17.90 1.38 -1.05
C MET A 164 17.03 0.36 -1.79
N ALA A 165 17.48 -0.89 -1.89
CA ALA A 165 16.72 -1.96 -2.52
C ALA A 165 15.35 -2.19 -1.84
N SER A 166 15.30 -2.15 -0.51
CA SER A 166 14.03 -2.28 0.23
C SER A 166 13.10 -1.09 0.01
N VAL A 167 13.63 0.13 -0.13
CA VAL A 167 12.84 1.32 -0.49
C VAL A 167 12.31 1.21 -1.92
N GLU A 168 13.14 0.79 -2.86
CA GLU A 168 12.76 0.61 -4.26
C GLU A 168 11.67 -0.46 -4.41
N LEU A 169 11.75 -1.56 -3.66
CA LEU A 169 10.70 -2.58 -3.61
C LEU A 169 9.36 -2.02 -3.12
N VAL A 170 9.38 -1.15 -2.09
CA VAL A 170 8.17 -0.46 -1.62
C VAL A 170 7.64 0.50 -2.69
N HIS A 171 8.52 1.24 -3.36
CA HIS A 171 8.14 2.12 -4.46
C HIS A 171 7.51 1.33 -5.60
N GLN A 172 8.10 0.22 -6.04
CA GLN A 172 7.52 -0.64 -7.08
C GLN A 172 6.13 -1.15 -6.68
N THR A 173 5.98 -1.56 -5.42
CA THR A 173 4.70 -2.02 -4.86
C THR A 173 3.62 -0.92 -4.89
N ILE A 174 3.98 0.33 -4.56
CA ILE A 174 3.06 1.47 -4.54
C ILE A 174 2.81 2.03 -5.95
N CYS A 175 3.84 2.07 -6.80
CA CYS A 175 3.79 2.58 -8.18
C CYS A 175 2.86 1.75 -9.08
N HIS A 176 2.54 0.51 -8.73
CA HIS A 176 1.44 -0.23 -9.36
C HIS A 176 0.09 0.53 -9.28
N ARG A 177 -0.09 1.44 -8.30
CA ARG A 177 -1.24 2.35 -8.23
C ARG A 177 -1.15 3.53 -9.19
N HIS A 178 0.04 3.89 -9.66
CA HIS A 178 0.30 5.11 -10.45
C HIS A 178 0.27 4.93 -11.97
N CYS A 179 -0.06 3.76 -12.50
CA CYS A 179 -0.27 3.55 -13.94
C CYS A 179 -1.56 4.20 -14.50
N LYS A 180 -2.09 5.27 -13.87
CA LYS A 180 -3.03 6.18 -14.51
C LYS A 180 -2.41 7.57 -14.57
N ASN A 181 -1.97 7.93 -15.77
CA ASN A 181 -1.38 9.20 -16.22
C ASN A 181 0.16 9.23 -16.32
N ASP A 182 0.72 8.37 -17.17
CA ASP A 182 2.03 8.66 -17.78
C ASP A 182 1.80 9.43 -19.10
N PRO A 183 2.15 10.73 -19.19
CA PRO A 183 2.02 11.52 -20.41
C PRO A 183 3.02 11.13 -21.52
N LEU A 184 3.83 10.09 -21.34
CA LEU A 184 4.84 9.63 -22.31
C LEU A 184 4.41 8.46 -23.20
N THR A 185 3.13 8.08 -23.24
CA THR A 185 2.62 7.19 -24.30
C THR A 185 2.14 8.02 -25.51
N PRO A 186 2.86 8.02 -26.66
CA PRO A 186 2.34 8.61 -27.88
C PRO A 186 1.21 7.72 -28.42
N THR A 187 0.06 8.34 -28.71
CA THR A 187 -1.05 7.74 -29.47
C THR A 187 -0.62 7.21 -30.82
#